data_AF-X1J1Q2-F1
#
_entry.id   AF-X1J1Q2-F1
#
_cell.length_a   1.000
_cell.length_b   1.000
_cell.length_c   1.000
_cell.angle_alpha   90.00
_cell.angle_beta   90.00
_cell.angle_gamma   90.00
#
_symmetry.space_group_name_H-M   'P 1'
#
loop_
_entity.id
_entity.type
_entity.pdbx_description
1 polymer ?
#
loop_
_entity_poly.entity_id
_entity_poly.type
_entity_poly.pdbx_seq_one_letter_code
_entity_poly.pdbx_strand_id
1 'polypeptide(L)'
;MAMNLNQAEEMIRVCEENRVKFTLDYMMRYHSHHRKIKELIDDGALGTLIMGRAQLTCWYPPMEGTWRQKIELGGGGSLIDMGTHCIDLLEMFMGKVVEVFCYTGGLIQDYSVEDTAVVLLKFETGAVGVVDNHFNIPDASSENRLEIYGSKGSILARGTIGQESSGHTVGRP
;
A
#
# COMPACT_ATOMS: atom_id res chain seq x y z
N MET A 1 1.13 -13.16 1.47
CA MET A 1 0.26 -14.35 1.62
C MET A 1 0.67 -15.47 0.68
N ALA A 2 0.75 -15.22 -0.63
CA ALA A 2 1.16 -16.18 -1.65
C ALA A 2 1.99 -15.48 -2.73
N MET A 3 2.67 -16.23 -3.59
CA MET A 3 3.48 -15.66 -4.69
C MET A 3 2.72 -15.57 -6.02
N ASN A 4 1.54 -16.20 -6.11
CA ASN A 4 0.67 -16.12 -7.28
C ASN A 4 -0.80 -16.38 -6.90
N LEU A 5 -1.69 -16.11 -7.85
CA LEU A 5 -3.14 -16.23 -7.67
C LEU A 5 -3.57 -17.66 -7.33
N ASN A 6 -3.06 -18.66 -8.05
CA ASN A 6 -3.44 -20.07 -7.84
C ASN A 6 -3.13 -20.53 -6.40
N GLN A 7 -1.99 -20.11 -5.84
CA GLN A 7 -1.63 -20.39 -4.45
C GLN A 7 -2.58 -19.69 -3.48
N ALA A 8 -2.95 -18.44 -3.73
CA ALA A 8 -3.91 -17.71 -2.89
C ALA A 8 -5.30 -18.35 -2.92
N GLU A 9 -5.78 -18.76 -4.10
CA GLU A 9 -7.05 -19.47 -4.28
C GLU A 9 -7.05 -20.82 -3.58
N GLU A 10 -5.93 -21.54 -3.61
CA GLU A 10 -5.78 -22.80 -2.87
C GLU A 10 -5.87 -22.57 -1.35
N MET A 11 -5.17 -21.57 -0.83
CA MET A 11 -5.25 -21.22 0.60
C MET A 11 -6.69 -20.92 1.04
N ILE A 12 -7.44 -20.17 0.21
CA ILE A 12 -8.85 -19.85 0.46
C ILE A 12 -9.69 -21.13 0.48
N ARG A 13 -9.58 -21.96 -0.58
CA ARG A 13 -10.33 -23.22 -0.71
C ARG A 13 -10.13 -24.13 0.49
N VAL A 14 -8.89 -24.38 0.88
CA VAL A 14 -8.57 -25.25 2.02
C VAL A 14 -9.14 -24.70 3.32
N CYS A 15 -9.08 -23.38 3.54
CA CYS A 15 -9.64 -22.76 4.74
C CYS A 15 -11.18 -22.89 4.79
N GLU A 16 -11.86 -22.73 3.65
CA GLU A 16 -13.30 -22.91 3.52
C GLU A 16 -13.74 -24.35 3.79
N GLU A 17 -13.05 -25.33 3.19
CA GLU A 17 -13.30 -26.77 3.39
C GLU A 17 -13.17 -27.17 4.86
N ASN A 18 -12.17 -26.62 5.55
CA ASN A 18 -11.91 -26.89 6.96
C ASN A 18 -12.67 -25.98 7.92
N ARG A 19 -13.44 -25.00 7.41
CA ARG A 19 -14.22 -24.04 8.19
C ARG A 19 -13.39 -23.26 9.21
N VAL A 20 -12.16 -22.92 8.84
CA VAL A 20 -11.25 -22.11 9.67
C VAL A 20 -11.27 -20.66 9.22
N LYS A 21 -11.05 -19.74 10.16
CA LYS A 21 -10.92 -18.31 9.83
C LYS A 21 -9.55 -18.06 9.20
N PHE A 22 -9.57 -17.39 8.06
CA PHE A 22 -8.38 -16.95 7.35
C PHE A 22 -8.48 -15.44 7.10
N THR A 23 -7.41 -14.71 7.42
CA THR A 23 -7.40 -13.24 7.32
C THR A 23 -6.02 -12.75 6.93
N LEU A 24 -5.98 -11.55 6.34
CA LEU A 24 -4.75 -10.85 5.98
C LEU A 24 -4.42 -9.81 7.05
N ASP A 25 -3.16 -9.81 7.49
CA ASP A 25 -2.68 -8.88 8.49
C ASP A 25 -2.18 -7.56 7.87
N TYR A 26 -3.12 -6.78 7.33
CA TYR A 26 -2.84 -5.41 6.92
C TYR A 26 -2.96 -4.46 8.11
N MET A 27 -1.92 -4.47 8.94
CA MET A 27 -1.86 -3.73 10.22
C MET A 27 -2.18 -2.23 10.09
N MET A 28 -1.81 -1.61 8.96
CA MET A 28 -2.03 -0.17 8.74
C MET A 28 -3.53 0.20 8.72
N ARG A 29 -4.44 -0.74 8.43
CA ARG A 29 -5.90 -0.51 8.55
C ARG A 29 -6.34 -0.17 9.98
N TYR A 30 -5.56 -0.57 10.98
CA TYR A 30 -5.86 -0.39 12.40
C TYR A 30 -5.14 0.82 13.01
N HIS A 31 -4.31 1.51 12.24
CA HIS A 31 -3.65 2.75 12.70
C HIS A 31 -4.70 3.82 13.03
N SER A 32 -4.57 4.49 14.18
CA SER A 32 -5.57 5.44 14.69
C SER A 32 -5.89 6.56 13.69
N HIS A 33 -4.87 7.10 13.02
CA HIS A 33 -5.04 8.11 11.98
C HIS A 33 -5.85 7.57 10.78
N HIS A 34 -5.57 6.35 10.31
CA HIS A 34 -6.28 5.76 9.16
C HIS A 34 -7.72 5.39 9.51
N ARG A 35 -7.96 4.91 10.74
CA ARG A 35 -9.32 4.72 11.26
C ARG A 35 -10.09 6.03 11.28
N LYS A 36 -9.47 7.11 11.75
CA LYS A 36 -10.13 8.43 11.79
C LYS A 36 -10.40 8.99 10.40
N ILE A 37 -9.48 8.81 9.45
CA ILE A 37 -9.69 9.17 8.05
C ILE A 37 -10.89 8.43 7.48
N LYS A 38 -10.99 7.12 7.71
CA LYS A 38 -12.12 6.31 7.25
C LYS A 38 -13.45 6.79 7.82
N GLU A 39 -13.51 7.10 9.11
CA GLU A 39 -14.70 7.68 9.74
C GLU A 39 -15.14 8.98 9.05
N LEU A 40 -14.20 9.91 8.80
CA LEU A 40 -14.52 11.19 8.14
C LEU A 40 -15.01 11.00 6.70
N ILE A 41 -14.46 10.03 5.97
CA ILE A 41 -14.92 9.66 4.64
C ILE A 41 -16.34 9.09 4.70
N ASP A 42 -16.59 8.18 5.63
CA ASP A 42 -17.90 7.54 5.82
C ASP A 42 -18.98 8.56 6.23
N ASP A 43 -18.60 9.57 7.03
CA ASP A 43 -19.45 10.70 7.40
C ASP A 43 -19.67 11.71 6.25
N GLY A 44 -19.05 11.49 5.09
CA GLY A 44 -19.21 12.33 3.90
C GLY A 44 -18.45 13.66 3.96
N ALA A 45 -17.50 13.83 4.88
CA ALA A 45 -16.76 15.06 5.07
C ALA A 45 -15.97 15.49 3.81
N LEU A 46 -15.48 14.51 3.02
CA LEU A 46 -14.73 14.76 1.79
C LEU A 46 -15.62 14.81 0.54
N GLY A 47 -16.92 14.51 0.66
CA GLY A 47 -17.83 14.40 -0.49
C GLY A 47 -17.45 13.22 -1.41
N THR A 48 -17.43 13.47 -2.72
CA THR A 48 -17.03 12.46 -3.71
C THR A 48 -15.53 12.35 -3.75
N LEU A 49 -14.97 11.17 -3.48
CA LEU A 49 -13.53 10.94 -3.57
C LEU A 49 -13.07 11.03 -5.03
N ILE A 50 -11.92 11.68 -5.24
CA ILE A 50 -11.35 12.00 -6.56
C ILE A 50 -10.03 11.26 -6.74
N MET A 51 -9.12 11.39 -5.77
CA MET A 51 -7.75 10.88 -5.90
C MET A 51 -7.16 10.42 -4.57
N GLY A 52 -6.43 9.30 -4.60
CA GLY A 52 -5.60 8.81 -3.50
C GLY A 52 -4.13 8.78 -3.85
N ARG A 53 -3.26 9.01 -2.87
CA ARG A 53 -1.82 8.76 -2.97
C ARG A 53 -1.32 8.06 -1.73
N ALA A 54 -0.54 7.01 -1.90
CA ALA A 54 0.18 6.35 -0.82
C ALA A 54 1.63 6.09 -1.24
N GLN A 55 2.58 6.60 -0.47
CA GLN A 55 4.01 6.41 -0.68
C GLN A 55 4.58 5.66 0.52
N LEU A 56 5.35 4.61 0.25
CA LEU A 56 6.17 3.96 1.27
C LEU A 56 7.54 3.65 0.70
N THR A 57 8.56 4.30 1.25
CA THR A 57 9.94 4.19 0.75
C THR A 57 10.94 4.09 1.88
N CYS A 58 12.04 3.40 1.61
CA CYS A 58 13.18 3.27 2.51
C CYS A 58 14.47 3.00 1.73
N TRP A 59 15.59 3.10 2.43
CA TRP A 59 16.88 2.63 1.91
C TRP A 59 17.11 1.18 2.32
N TYR A 60 17.01 0.26 1.36
CA TYR A 60 17.12 -1.18 1.61
C TYR A 60 18.32 -1.78 0.85
N PRO A 61 19.55 -1.68 1.37
CA PRO A 61 20.75 -2.16 0.69
C PRO A 61 20.83 -3.68 0.66
N PRO A 62 21.70 -4.27 -0.17
CA PRO A 62 21.96 -5.71 -0.16
C PRO A 62 22.34 -6.21 1.24
N MET A 63 21.65 -7.26 1.69
CA MET A 63 21.84 -7.87 3.01
C MET A 63 21.89 -9.38 2.89
N GLU A 64 22.95 -9.98 3.42
CA GLU A 64 23.17 -11.43 3.36
C GLU A 64 22.01 -12.20 4.01
N GLY A 65 21.56 -13.28 3.35
CA GLY A 65 20.50 -14.15 3.85
C GLY A 65 19.08 -13.59 3.74
N THR A 66 18.89 -12.40 3.18
CA THR A 66 17.56 -11.77 3.09
C THR A 66 16.71 -12.41 2.00
N TRP A 67 15.65 -13.14 2.40
CA TRP A 67 14.75 -13.80 1.46
C TRP A 67 13.96 -12.81 0.59
N ARG A 68 13.67 -11.60 1.09
CA ARG A 68 12.98 -10.52 0.36
C ARG A 68 13.75 -10.00 -0.86
N GLN A 69 15.07 -10.20 -0.89
CA GLN A 69 15.95 -9.75 -1.99
C GLN A 69 16.10 -10.82 -3.08
N LYS A 70 15.48 -11.99 -2.90
CA LYS A 70 15.53 -13.15 -3.80
C LYS A 70 14.18 -13.36 -4.46
N ILE A 71 14.09 -13.22 -5.78
CA ILE A 71 12.83 -13.33 -6.52
C ILE A 71 12.15 -14.70 -6.31
N GLU A 72 12.93 -15.76 -6.10
CA GLU A 72 12.44 -17.14 -5.92
C GLU A 72 11.76 -17.37 -4.56
N LEU A 73 12.05 -16.52 -3.58
CA LEU A 73 11.49 -16.60 -2.23
C LEU A 73 10.48 -15.48 -1.95
N GLY A 74 10.77 -14.28 -2.45
CA GLY A 74 9.96 -13.07 -2.22
C GLY A 74 8.87 -12.83 -3.27
N GLY A 75 9.05 -13.32 -4.50
CA GLY A 75 8.14 -13.07 -5.62
C GLY A 75 8.19 -11.65 -6.20
N GLY A 76 8.86 -10.71 -5.52
CA GLY A 76 9.11 -9.35 -5.96
C GLY A 76 9.78 -8.54 -4.84
N GLY A 77 10.04 -7.28 -5.11
CA GLY A 77 10.75 -6.36 -4.23
C GLY A 77 9.82 -5.32 -3.64
N SER A 78 10.12 -4.04 -3.86
CA SER A 78 9.44 -2.92 -3.21
C SER A 78 7.90 -2.94 -3.38
N LEU A 79 7.38 -3.42 -4.52
CA LEU A 79 5.94 -3.48 -4.76
C LEU A 79 5.27 -4.58 -3.93
N ILE A 80 5.85 -5.78 -3.92
CA ILE A 80 5.26 -6.93 -3.22
C ILE A 80 5.40 -6.76 -1.71
N ASP A 81 6.55 -6.29 -1.23
CA ASP A 81 6.83 -6.12 0.20
C ASP A 81 6.10 -4.93 0.81
N MET A 82 6.09 -3.77 0.14
CA MET A 82 5.52 -2.53 0.70
C MET A 82 4.24 -2.07 -0.02
N GLY A 83 4.20 -2.17 -1.35
CA GLY A 83 3.10 -1.63 -2.14
C GLY A 83 1.75 -2.28 -1.89
N THR A 84 1.72 -3.57 -1.51
CA THR A 84 0.49 -4.26 -1.13
C THR A 84 -0.21 -3.58 0.05
N HIS A 85 0.53 -3.09 1.05
CA HIS A 85 -0.02 -2.32 2.17
C HIS A 85 -0.59 -0.97 1.73
N CYS A 86 0.07 -0.29 0.80
CA CYS A 86 -0.40 0.99 0.26
C CYS A 86 -1.68 0.83 -0.58
N ILE A 87 -1.72 -0.20 -1.44
CA ILE A 87 -2.90 -0.53 -2.25
C ILE A 87 -4.08 -0.89 -1.34
N ASP A 88 -3.85 -1.75 -0.35
CA ASP A 88 -4.84 -2.14 0.64
C ASP A 88 -5.45 -0.93 1.38
N LEU A 89 -4.60 0.04 1.76
CA LEU A 89 -5.04 1.28 2.39
C LEU A 89 -5.94 2.11 1.48
N LEU A 90 -5.54 2.29 0.22
CA LEU A 90 -6.35 3.05 -0.71
C LEU A 90 -7.67 2.33 -1.01
N GLU A 91 -7.68 1.00 -1.10
CA GLU A 91 -8.93 0.22 -1.23
C GLU A 91 -9.84 0.38 0.00
N MET A 92 -9.28 0.44 1.21
CA MET A 92 -10.03 0.72 2.43
C MET A 92 -10.78 2.06 2.35
N PHE A 93 -10.25 3.07 1.65
CA PHE A 93 -10.86 4.38 1.52
C PHE A 93 -11.74 4.53 0.27
N MET A 94 -11.32 3.97 -0.87
CA MET A 94 -11.83 4.31 -2.20
C MET A 94 -12.65 3.20 -2.86
N GLY A 95 -12.74 2.03 -2.23
CA GLY A 95 -13.37 0.84 -2.82
C GLY A 95 -12.37 -0.01 -3.60
N LYS A 96 -12.85 -1.05 -4.28
CA LYS A 96 -11.96 -2.01 -4.96
C LYS A 96 -11.24 -1.40 -6.16
N VAL A 97 -10.01 -1.81 -6.40
CA VAL A 97 -9.28 -1.52 -7.64
C VAL A 97 -9.85 -2.36 -8.79
N VAL A 98 -10.05 -1.73 -9.95
CA VAL A 98 -10.59 -2.36 -11.17
C VAL A 98 -9.64 -2.26 -12.38
N GLU A 99 -8.66 -1.36 -12.35
CA GLU A 99 -7.69 -1.19 -13.44
C GLU A 99 -6.34 -0.75 -12.85
N VAL A 100 -5.24 -1.25 -13.41
CA VAL A 100 -3.88 -0.93 -12.97
C VAL A 100 -2.95 -0.65 -14.15
N PHE A 101 -2.03 0.27 -13.96
CA PHE A 101 -0.86 0.46 -14.81
C PHE A 101 0.37 0.64 -13.91
N CYS A 102 1.50 0.02 -14.25
CA CYS A 102 2.65 0.01 -13.35
C CYS A 102 3.98 0.09 -14.11
N TYR A 103 4.91 0.88 -13.58
CA TYR A 103 6.33 0.80 -13.92
C TYR A 103 7.10 0.19 -12.75
N THR A 104 7.96 -0.79 -13.04
CA THR A 104 8.87 -1.40 -12.07
C THR A 104 10.29 -1.46 -12.62
N GLY A 105 11.29 -1.49 -11.74
CA GLY A 105 12.69 -1.62 -12.12
C GLY A 105 13.64 -1.75 -10.95
N GLY A 106 14.85 -2.24 -11.23
CA GLY A 106 16.01 -2.15 -10.34
C GLY A 106 16.93 -1.04 -10.83
N LEU A 107 17.00 0.08 -10.10
CA LEU A 107 17.74 1.27 -10.52
C LEU A 107 19.07 1.45 -9.79
N ILE A 108 19.15 1.05 -8.52
CA ILE A 108 20.27 1.33 -7.62
C ILE A 108 20.75 0.08 -6.89
N GLN A 109 19.81 -0.72 -6.34
CA GLN A 109 20.17 -1.85 -5.49
C GLN A 109 20.58 -3.07 -6.31
N ASP A 110 21.65 -3.74 -5.87
CA ASP A 110 22.21 -4.91 -6.55
C ASP A 110 21.65 -6.22 -5.97
N TYR A 111 20.40 -6.52 -6.33
CA TYR A 111 19.74 -7.79 -6.05
C TYR A 111 18.66 -8.11 -7.10
N SER A 112 18.09 -9.31 -7.02
CA SER A 112 17.25 -9.87 -8.10
C SER A 112 15.84 -9.30 -8.24
N VAL A 113 15.37 -8.51 -7.27
CA VAL A 113 14.01 -7.96 -7.22
C VAL A 113 13.98 -6.46 -7.51
N GLU A 114 12.82 -5.91 -7.86
CA GLU A 114 12.69 -4.48 -8.16
C GLU A 114 12.87 -3.60 -6.90
N ASP A 115 13.66 -2.53 -7.03
CA ASP A 115 13.83 -1.52 -5.99
C ASP A 115 12.96 -0.28 -6.20
N THR A 116 12.23 -0.24 -7.31
CA THR A 116 11.40 0.87 -7.76
C THR A 116 10.07 0.36 -8.30
N ALA A 117 8.97 0.93 -7.82
CA ALA A 117 7.63 0.71 -8.35
C ALA A 117 6.78 1.98 -8.30
N VAL A 118 6.09 2.29 -9.40
CA VAL A 118 5.07 3.36 -9.48
C VAL A 118 3.82 2.80 -10.14
N VAL A 119 2.73 2.78 -9.40
CA VAL A 119 1.45 2.17 -9.75
C VAL A 119 0.38 3.24 -9.89
N LEU A 120 -0.36 3.21 -10.99
CA LEU A 120 -1.59 3.94 -11.20
C LEU A 120 -2.77 2.98 -10.99
N LEU A 121 -3.76 3.42 -10.24
CA LEU A 121 -4.94 2.64 -9.87
C LEU A 121 -6.21 3.35 -10.35
N LYS A 122 -7.20 2.58 -10.78
CA LYS A 122 -8.58 3.03 -10.95
C LYS A 122 -9.47 2.22 -10.02
N PHE A 123 -10.33 2.91 -9.27
CA PHE A 123 -11.25 2.28 -8.33
C PHE A 123 -12.64 2.10 -8.95
N GLU A 124 -13.42 1.16 -8.44
CA GLU A 124 -14.81 0.92 -8.86
C GLU A 124 -15.72 2.15 -8.66
N THR A 125 -15.34 3.04 -7.74
CA THR A 125 -15.99 4.33 -7.49
C THR A 125 -15.73 5.37 -8.58
N GLY A 126 -14.80 5.11 -9.49
CA GLY A 126 -14.33 6.06 -10.52
C GLY A 126 -13.19 6.97 -10.06
N ALA A 127 -12.83 6.97 -8.76
CA ALA A 127 -11.63 7.63 -8.27
C ALA A 127 -10.36 6.99 -8.84
N VAL A 128 -9.25 7.73 -8.80
CA VAL A 128 -7.93 7.25 -9.24
C VAL A 128 -6.91 7.27 -8.11
N GLY A 129 -5.86 6.46 -8.22
CA GLY A 129 -4.84 6.33 -7.19
C GLY A 129 -3.43 6.32 -7.75
N VAL A 130 -2.48 6.76 -6.93
CA VAL A 130 -1.04 6.57 -7.16
C VAL A 130 -0.45 5.87 -5.95
N VAL A 131 0.26 4.78 -6.18
CA VAL A 131 1.09 4.12 -5.19
C VAL A 131 2.52 4.13 -5.69
N ASP A 132 3.47 4.58 -4.87
CA ASP A 132 4.88 4.51 -5.21
C ASP A 132 5.71 3.95 -4.05
N ASN A 133 6.58 2.99 -4.40
CA ASN A 133 7.38 2.23 -3.46
C ASN A 133 8.80 2.13 -3.95
N HIS A 134 9.73 2.38 -3.03
CA HIS A 134 11.14 2.51 -3.37
C HIS A 134 12.00 1.95 -2.25
N PHE A 135 12.93 1.06 -2.59
CA PHE A 135 14.01 0.56 -1.75
C PHE A 135 15.33 1.32 -1.95
N ASN A 136 15.31 2.34 -2.79
CA ASN A 136 16.48 3.11 -3.21
C ASN A 136 16.38 4.60 -2.89
N ILE A 137 15.45 5.00 -2.02
CA ILE A 137 15.33 6.39 -1.54
C ILE A 137 15.87 6.46 -0.11
N PRO A 138 16.87 7.33 0.18
CA PRO A 138 17.37 7.52 1.54
C PRO A 138 16.25 7.83 2.53
N ASP A 139 16.27 7.19 3.71
CA ASP A 139 15.21 7.34 4.72
C ASP A 139 15.01 8.81 5.13
N ALA A 140 16.09 9.59 5.21
CA ALA A 140 16.04 11.02 5.52
C ALA A 140 15.34 11.88 4.45
N SER A 141 15.16 11.35 3.25
CA SER A 141 14.45 11.98 2.13
C SER A 141 13.04 11.43 1.94
N SER A 142 12.65 10.42 2.72
CA SER A 142 11.33 9.82 2.66
C SER A 142 10.34 10.57 3.54
N GLU A 143 9.12 10.72 3.05
CA GLU A 143 8.02 11.40 3.74
C GLU A 143 6.88 10.45 4.12
N ASN A 144 6.89 9.21 3.58
CA ASN A 144 5.85 8.19 3.74
C ASN A 144 4.43 8.78 3.83
N ARG A 145 3.98 9.31 2.69
CA ARG A 145 2.80 10.18 2.60
C ARG A 145 1.53 9.39 2.27
N LEU A 146 0.44 9.79 2.90
CA LEU A 146 -0.92 9.40 2.55
C LEU A 146 -1.72 10.65 2.21
N GLU A 147 -2.35 10.71 1.05
CA GLU A 147 -3.17 11.84 0.63
C GLU A 147 -4.49 11.34 0.07
N ILE A 148 -5.58 11.93 0.54
CA ILE A 148 -6.94 11.63 0.10
C ILE A 148 -7.61 12.93 -0.30
N TYR A 149 -8.09 13.00 -1.54
CA TYR A 149 -8.74 14.17 -2.11
C TYR A 149 -10.19 13.84 -2.46
N GLY A 150 -11.11 14.69 -2.03
CA GLY A 150 -12.50 14.65 -2.43
C GLY A 150 -13.04 16.03 -2.82
N SER A 151 -14.27 16.06 -3.31
CA SER A 151 -14.92 17.28 -3.82
C SER A 151 -15.19 18.36 -2.77
N LYS A 152 -15.07 18.04 -1.48
CA LYS A 152 -15.24 18.97 -0.35
C LYS A 152 -14.00 19.16 0.51
N GLY A 153 -12.88 18.54 0.14
CA GLY A 153 -11.64 18.74 0.89
C GLY A 153 -10.56 17.67 0.77
N SER A 154 -9.47 18.02 1.43
CA SER A 154 -8.22 17.33 1.77
C SER A 154 -8.18 16.44 3.01
N ILE A 155 -7.58 15.25 2.99
CA ILE A 155 -6.82 14.78 4.15
C ILE A 155 -5.40 14.38 3.73
N LEU A 156 -4.40 14.97 4.40
CA LEU A 156 -2.98 14.67 4.19
C LEU A 156 -2.40 14.12 5.49
N ALA A 157 -1.79 12.94 5.43
CA ALA A 157 -1.10 12.32 6.55
C ALA A 157 0.36 12.00 6.20
N ARG A 158 1.25 12.17 7.17
CA ARG A 158 2.69 11.90 7.06
C ARG A 158 3.16 11.11 8.27
N GLY A 159 4.10 10.19 8.04
CA GLY A 159 4.63 9.31 9.07
C GLY A 159 3.61 8.32 9.63
N THR A 160 2.47 8.13 8.95
CA THR A 160 1.42 7.17 9.33
C THR A 160 1.48 5.89 8.50
N ILE A 161 2.18 5.90 7.36
CA ILE A 161 2.48 4.70 6.58
C ILE A 161 3.83 4.14 7.04
N GLY A 162 3.81 2.93 7.58
CA GLY A 162 5.01 2.28 8.12
C GLY A 162 4.65 1.32 9.26
N GLN A 163 5.65 0.98 10.06
CA GLN A 163 5.50 0.07 11.21
C GLN A 163 5.22 0.81 12.52
N GLU A 164 5.45 2.12 12.56
CA GLU A 164 5.25 2.93 13.76
C GLU A 164 3.78 3.37 13.89
N SER A 165 3.37 3.68 15.11
CA SER A 165 2.03 4.22 15.42
C SER A 165 2.02 5.76 15.52
N SER A 166 3.04 6.40 14.96
CA SER A 166 3.22 7.85 15.00
C SER A 166 2.59 8.55 13.79
N GLY A 167 2.84 9.85 13.67
CA GLY A 167 2.53 10.61 12.48
C GLY A 167 1.60 11.78 12.75
N HIS A 168 1.25 12.47 11.68
CA HIS A 168 0.42 13.66 11.73
C HIS A 168 -0.56 13.67 10.58
N THR A 169 -1.76 14.20 10.81
CA THR A 169 -2.82 14.28 9.82
C THR A 169 -3.44 15.67 9.84
N VAL A 170 -3.63 16.24 8.66
CA VAL A 170 -4.22 17.57 8.45
C VAL A 170 -5.37 17.45 7.48
N GLY A 171 -6.54 17.92 7.89
CA GLY A 171 -7.68 18.17 7.00
C GLY A 171 -7.55 19.53 6.33
N ARG A 172 -7.94 19.65 5.07
CA ARG A 172 -8.00 20.92 4.33
C ARG A 172 -9.37 21.08 3.67
N PRO A 173 -9.93 22.31 3.60
CA PRO A 173 -11.13 22.56 2.82
C PRO A 173 -10.89 22.40 1.32
#